data_AF-A0A383EI03-F1
#
_entry.id   AF-A0A383EI03-F1
#
_cell.length_a   1.000
_cell.length_b   1.000
_cell.length_c   1.000
_cell.angle_alpha   90.00
_cell.angle_beta   90.00
_cell.angle_gamma   90.00
#
_symmetry.space_group_name_H-M   'P 1'
#
loop_
_entity.id
_entity.type
_entity.pdbx_description
1 polymer ?
#
loop_
_entity_poly.entity_id
_entity_poly.type
_entity_poly.pdbx_seq_one_letter_code
_entity_poly.pdbx_strand_id
1 'polypeptide(L)' 'MNITSKKVNSIGLSKTPKDTKIVVAMSGGVDSSTVAGIMKKDGYNVVGITLKLYDDVKSS' A
#
# COMPACT_ATOMS: atom_id res chain seq x y z
N MET A 1 35.13 -2.89 -13.37
CA MET A 1 33.81 -2.66 -14.00
C MET A 1 32.80 -2.56 -12.87
N ASN A 2 32.49 -1.34 -12.40
CA ASN A 2 31.58 -1.15 -11.26
C ASN A 2 30.14 -1.25 -11.75
N ILE A 3 29.57 -2.43 -11.63
CA ILE A 3 28.13 -2.62 -11.82
C ILE A 3 27.49 -2.15 -10.52
N THR A 4 27.15 -0.87 -10.44
CA THR A 4 26.39 -0.33 -9.31
C THR A 4 24.99 -0.93 -9.40
N SER A 5 24.79 -2.07 -8.72
CA SER A 5 23.49 -2.73 -8.64
C SER A 5 22.49 -1.72 -8.10
N LYS A 6 21.59 -1.24 -8.97
CA LYS A 6 20.62 -0.20 -8.63
C LYS A 6 19.76 -0.78 -7.50
N LYS A 7 19.95 -0.29 -6.28
CA LYS A 7 19.29 -0.84 -5.08
C LYS A 7 17.78 -0.71 -5.25
N VAL A 8 17.12 -1.82 -5.57
CA VAL A 8 15.67 -1.94 -5.64
C VAL A 8 15.12 -2.24 -4.25
N ASN A 9 13.91 -1.76 -3.95
CA ASN A 9 13.20 -2.10 -2.73
C ASN A 9 12.50 -3.47 -2.83
N SER A 10 11.80 -3.91 -1.77
CA SER A 10 11.20 -5.25 -1.70
C SER A 10 10.09 -5.49 -2.73
N ILE A 11 9.56 -4.45 -3.37
CA ILE A 11 8.57 -4.54 -4.46
C ILE A 11 9.16 -4.23 -5.85
N GLY A 12 10.49 -4.20 -5.97
CA GLY A 12 11.18 -4.06 -7.26
C GLY A 12 11.31 -2.63 -7.79
N LEU A 13 11.02 -1.60 -7.00
CA LEU A 13 11.14 -0.21 -7.43
C LEU A 13 12.50 0.39 -7.06
N SER A 14 13.04 1.23 -7.95
CA SER A 14 14.27 2.02 -7.71
C SER A 14 14.02 3.25 -6.82
N LYS A 15 13.36 3.07 -5.68
CA LYS A 15 13.05 4.10 -4.68
C LYS A 15 13.17 3.50 -3.28
N THR A 16 13.49 4.31 -2.28
CA THR A 16 13.44 3.82 -0.89
C THR A 16 11.99 3.51 -0.48
N PRO A 17 11.74 2.61 0.48
CA PRO A 17 10.38 2.35 0.97
C PRO A 17 9.68 3.63 1.45
N LYS A 18 10.39 4.51 2.16
CA LYS A 18 9.85 5.79 2.67
C LYS A 18 9.38 6.72 1.56
N ASP A 19 10.07 6.75 0.41
CA ASP A 19 9.73 7.57 -0.75
C ASP A 19 8.71 6.88 -1.69
N THR A 20 8.27 5.67 -1.35
CA THR A 20 7.34 4.88 -2.14
C THR A 20 5.98 4.89 -1.45
N LYS A 21 5.01 5.57 -2.07
CA LYS A 21 3.62 5.60 -1.58
C LYS A 21 2.86 4.36 -2.05
N ILE A 22 2.28 3.63 -1.10
CA ILE A 22 1.41 2.48 -1.34
C ILE A 22 -0.02 2.89 -0.98
N VAL A 23 -0.94 2.75 -1.92
CA VAL A 23 -2.37 2.95 -1.68
C VAL A 23 -3.04 1.58 -1.64
N VAL A 24 -3.59 1.19 -0.49
CA VAL A 24 -4.22 -0.10 -0.29
C VAL A 24 -5.74 0.06 -0.39
N ALA A 25 -6.38 -0.69 -1.28
CA ALA A 25 -7.82 -0.83 -1.28
C ALA A 25 -8.27 -1.63 -0.05
N MET A 26 -8.85 -0.94 0.92
CA MET A 26 -9.28 -1.46 2.21
C MET A 26 -10.74 -1.88 2.12
N SER A 27 -10.99 -3.18 1.92
CA SER A 27 -12.34 -3.76 1.99
C SER A 27 -12.84 -3.92 3.43
N GLY A 28 -11.94 -3.82 4.42
CA GLY A 28 -12.20 -4.16 5.82
C GLY A 28 -11.93 -5.64 6.15
N GLY A 29 -11.63 -6.48 5.15
CA GLY A 29 -11.24 -7.87 5.36
C GLY A 29 -9.79 -8.05 5.84
N VAL A 30 -9.49 -9.25 6.33
CA VAL A 30 -8.16 -9.61 6.88
C VAL A 30 -7.04 -9.51 5.85
N ASP A 31 -7.31 -9.80 4.58
CA ASP A 31 -6.28 -9.77 3.53
C ASP A 31 -5.76 -8.35 3.30
N SER A 32 -6.67 -7.40 3.08
CA SER A 32 -6.32 -5.98 2.88
C SER A 32 -5.62 -5.39 4.11
N SER A 33 -6.04 -5.80 5.31
CA SER A 33 -5.45 -5.38 6.57
C SER A 33 -4.03 -5.95 6.75
N THR A 34 -3.81 -7.20 6.37
CA THR A 34 -2.50 -7.86 6.39
C THR A 34 -1.52 -7.17 5.45
N VAL A 35 -1.96 -6.87 4.22
CA VAL A 35 -1.13 -6.13 3.25
C VAL A 35 -0.74 -4.75 3.79
N ALA A 36 -1.70 -3.98 4.33
CA ALA A 36 -1.42 -2.67 4.91
C ALA A 36 -0.43 -2.75 6.08
N GLY A 37 -0.57 -3.76 6.95
CA GLY A 37 0.32 -3.99 8.08
C GLY A 37 1.74 -4.35 7.66
N ILE A 38 1.90 -5.29 6.72
CA ILE A 38 3.21 -5.70 6.20
C ILE A 38 3.92 -4.53 5.52
N MET A 39 3.23 -3.81 4.63
CA MET A 39 3.84 -2.66 3.94
C MET A 39 4.23 -1.54 4.91
N LYS A 40 3.41 -1.29 5.94
CA LYS A 40 3.76 -0.29 6.96
C LYS A 40 4.98 -0.71 7.79
N LYS A 41 5.05 -2.00 8.16
CA LYS A 41 6.18 -2.60 8.88
C LYS A 41 7.48 -2.53 8.08
N ASP A 42 7.40 -2.72 6.75
CA ASP A 42 8.53 -2.59 5.82
C ASP A 42 8.99 -1.14 5.58
N GLY A 43 8.32 -0.17 6.22
CA GLY A 43 8.71 1.24 6.20
C GLY A 43 8.17 2.03 5.01
N TYR A 44 7.16 1.51 4.31
CA TYR A 44 6.49 2.22 3.22
C TYR A 44 5.59 3.35 3.72
N ASN A 45 5.37 4.34 2.85
CA ASN A 45 4.34 5.35 3.05
C ASN A 45 2.97 4.80 2.63
N VAL A 46 2.26 4.17 3.57
CA VAL A 46 1.00 3.46 3.32
C VAL A 46 -0.22 4.34 3.60
N VAL A 47 -1.17 4.36 2.66
CA VAL A 47 -2.50 4.98 2.80
C VAL A 47 -3.56 3.92 2.48
N GLY A 48 -4.48 3.68 3.42
CA GLY A 48 -5.65 2.82 3.18
C GLY A 48 -6.82 3.63 2.62
N ILE A 49 -7.50 3.11 1.61
CA ILE A 49 -8.71 3.71 1.03
C ILE A 49 -9.87 2.72 1.04
N THR A 50 -11.02 3.11 1.58
CA THR A 50 -12.26 2.33 1.45
C THR A 50 -13.17 3.09 0.49
N LEU A 51 -13.60 2.41 -0.57
CA LEU A 51 -14.54 2.95 -1.54
C LEU A 51 -15.96 2.58 -1.11
N LYS A 52 -16.81 3.59 -0.84
CA LYS A 52 -18.25 3.40 -0.82
C LYS A 52 -18.76 3.55 -2.25
N LEU A 53 -19.22 2.45 -2.84
CA LEU A 53 -19.68 2.41 -4.24
C LEU A 53 -21.22 2.44 -4.36
N TYR A 54 -21.92 2.42 -3.23
CA TYR A 54 -23.37 2.46 -3.13
C TYR A 54 -23.77 3.56 -2.14
N ASP A 55 -24.79 4.33 -2.51
CA ASP A 55 -25.41 5.30 -1.61
C ASP A 55 -26.25 4.54 -0.58
N ASP A 56 -26.03 4.86 0.69
CA ASP A 56 -26.92 4.50 1.80
C ASP A 56 -28.20 5.37 1.72
N VAL A 57 -28.95 5.35 0.60
CA VAL A 57 -30.29 5.95 0.54
C VAL A 57 -31.24 5.08 1.36
N LYS A 58 -31.22 5.25 2.67
CA LYS A 58 -32.37 4.93 3.50
C LYS A 58 -33.49 5.91 3.15
N SER A 59 -34.43 5.47 2.31
CA SER A 59 -35.78 6.01 2.37
C SER A 59 -36.40 5.57 3.70
N SER A 60 -36.33 6.46 4.69
CA SER A 60 -37.26 6.49 5.82
C SER A 60 -38.56 7.17 5.41
#